data_AF-M8B9B0-F1
#
_entry.id   AF-M8B9B0-F1
#
_cell.length_a   1.000
_cell.length_b   1.000
_cell.length_c   1.000
_cell.angle_alpha   90.00
_cell.angle_beta   90.00
_cell.angle_gamma   90.00
#
_symmetry.space_group_name_H-M   'P 1'
#
loop_
_entity.id
_entity.type
_entity.pdbx_description
1 polymer ?
#
loop_
_entity_poly.entity_id
_entity_poly.type
_entity_poly.pdbx_seq_one_letter_code
_entity_poly.pdbx_strand_id
1 'polypeptide(L)'
;MAMATLEAKAAYPSNMPGSLALTTEAVARMMRQWNYREGSGLGAQRQGIIAHVEPVVLPRPNAGIGHDDTPHDNGLQNTPPVAEDEWSRRWRNLSRALSLERECFDKTITLLHSLELQGDGSPETAGTLAAVVESAKVFDRERTPGTWKASLPPATIRYLAEEVITPRRAADAREWEPVWDPNCQHWLRPWTPLVGHLPDSLYDTVASKVIAHADHHGIVSSLKKYLHPMQWDAFAGRHILPRLARQLRELRITPPKQMDCSFSTVMGWAPLVHAQDMVTILEAEFFDRWEEALLHWLRSTRPSLGEAVAWCAGWRNEFTPELLADERVRARLEAGAGMVDRETQGLNSLVG
;
A
#
# COMPACT_ATOMS: atom_id res chain seq x y z
N MET A 1 71.84 -10.88 -14.90
CA MET A 1 70.88 -11.19 -15.97
C MET A 1 69.90 -12.23 -15.46
N ALA A 2 68.68 -11.81 -15.13
CA ALA A 2 67.52 -12.68 -14.98
C ALA A 2 66.30 -11.85 -15.40
N MET A 3 65.74 -12.15 -16.57
CA MET A 3 64.56 -11.49 -17.14
C MET A 3 63.31 -12.02 -16.44
N ALA A 4 62.58 -11.14 -15.76
CA ALA A 4 61.21 -11.42 -15.34
C ALA A 4 60.28 -11.11 -16.52
N THR A 5 59.75 -12.16 -17.14
CA THR A 5 58.68 -12.10 -18.14
C THR A 5 57.38 -11.64 -17.46
N LEU A 6 56.96 -10.41 -17.75
CA LEU A 6 55.60 -9.95 -17.49
C LEU A 6 54.65 -10.68 -18.44
N GLU A 7 53.90 -11.66 -17.94
CA GLU A 7 52.76 -12.22 -18.67
C GLU A 7 51.69 -11.14 -18.87
N ALA A 8 51.49 -10.73 -20.12
CA ALA A 8 50.38 -9.89 -20.51
C ALA A 8 49.07 -10.68 -20.36
N LYS A 9 48.23 -10.29 -19.42
CA LYS A 9 46.89 -10.86 -19.22
C LYS A 9 46.07 -10.63 -20.51
N ALA A 10 45.67 -11.70 -21.18
CA ALA A 10 44.91 -11.64 -22.43
C ALA A 10 43.61 -10.81 -22.25
N ALA A 11 43.34 -9.90 -23.18
CA ALA A 11 42.11 -9.11 -23.19
C ALA A 11 40.89 -10.02 -23.40
N TYR A 12 39.75 -9.69 -22.77
CA TYR A 12 38.52 -10.48 -22.90
C TYR A 12 38.01 -10.40 -24.36
N PRO A 13 37.59 -11.51 -24.99
CA PRO A 13 37.20 -11.50 -26.40
C PRO A 13 35.97 -10.61 -26.65
N SER A 14 36.01 -9.79 -27.71
CA SER A 14 34.95 -8.82 -28.02
C SER A 14 33.62 -9.47 -28.45
N ASN A 15 33.64 -10.75 -28.83
CA ASN A 15 32.47 -11.50 -29.28
C ASN A 15 31.84 -12.35 -28.16
N MET A 16 32.35 -12.27 -26.93
CA MET A 16 31.82 -13.04 -25.80
C MET A 16 30.74 -12.27 -25.03
N PRO A 17 29.75 -12.96 -24.45
CA PRO A 17 28.73 -12.35 -23.61
C PRO A 17 29.38 -11.55 -22.47
N GLY A 18 28.89 -10.32 -22.24
CA GLY A 18 29.45 -9.44 -21.22
C GLY A 18 30.73 -8.70 -21.63
N SER A 19 31.10 -8.70 -22.90
CA SER A 19 32.09 -7.74 -23.43
C SER A 19 31.49 -6.34 -23.53
N LEU A 20 32.24 -5.33 -23.07
CA LEU A 20 31.87 -3.92 -23.22
C LEU A 20 31.93 -3.47 -24.68
N ALA A 21 32.69 -4.18 -25.54
CA ALA A 21 32.81 -3.89 -26.97
C ALA A 21 31.49 -4.09 -27.73
N LEU A 22 30.53 -4.84 -27.18
CA LEU A 22 29.20 -5.07 -27.77
C LEU A 22 28.12 -4.10 -27.25
N THR A 23 28.48 -3.16 -26.36
CA THR A 23 27.54 -2.24 -25.70
C THR A 23 27.77 -0.77 -26.12
N THR A 24 26.78 0.09 -25.88
CA THR A 24 26.93 1.53 -26.17
C THR A 24 27.91 2.20 -25.21
N GLU A 25 28.60 3.25 -25.66
CA GLU A 25 29.63 3.94 -24.87
C GLU A 25 29.10 4.48 -23.52
N ALA A 26 27.85 4.93 -23.47
CA ALA A 26 27.21 5.37 -22.23
C ALA A 26 27.04 4.22 -21.22
N VAL A 27 26.60 3.05 -21.70
CA VAL A 27 26.43 1.84 -20.88
C VAL A 27 27.78 1.31 -20.43
N ALA A 28 28.78 1.30 -21.31
CA ALA A 28 30.14 0.89 -20.96
C ALA A 28 30.76 1.77 -19.88
N ARG A 29 30.53 3.09 -19.95
CA ARG A 29 30.98 4.04 -18.92
C ARG A 29 30.30 3.80 -17.58
N MET A 30 28.98 3.57 -17.60
CA MET A 30 28.21 3.21 -16.40
C MET A 30 28.72 1.91 -15.78
N MET A 31 28.92 0.86 -16.57
CA MET A 31 29.42 -0.43 -16.10
C MET A 31 30.81 -0.32 -15.45
N ARG A 32 31.72 0.48 -16.04
CA ARG A 32 33.03 0.76 -15.43
C ARG A 32 32.90 1.48 -14.09
N GLN A 33 31.99 2.45 -13.98
CA GLN A 33 31.74 3.18 -12.73
C GLN A 33 31.20 2.25 -11.62
N TRP A 34 30.56 1.14 -12.00
CA TRP A 34 30.02 0.12 -11.11
C TRP A 34 31.00 -1.05 -10.90
N ASN A 35 32.29 -0.85 -11.19
CA ASN A 35 33.36 -1.86 -11.04
C ASN A 35 33.13 -3.17 -11.80
N TYR A 36 32.36 -3.14 -12.88
CA TYR A 36 32.15 -4.29 -13.76
C TYR A 36 33.46 -4.76 -14.40
N ARG A 37 33.66 -6.08 -14.48
CA ARG A 37 34.75 -6.69 -15.25
C ARG A 37 34.17 -7.52 -16.39
N GLU A 38 34.72 -7.38 -17.59
CA GLU A 38 34.28 -8.15 -18.76
C GLU A 38 34.34 -9.67 -18.48
N GLY A 39 33.28 -10.37 -18.85
CA GLY A 39 33.12 -11.80 -18.57
C GLY A 39 32.75 -12.13 -17.12
N SER A 40 32.34 -11.15 -16.33
CA SER A 40 31.85 -11.36 -14.96
C SER A 40 30.43 -10.82 -14.81
N GLY A 41 29.66 -11.36 -13.87
CA GLY A 41 28.28 -10.93 -13.65
C GLY A 41 28.16 -9.57 -12.95
N LEU A 42 27.05 -8.87 -13.17
CA LEU A 42 26.68 -7.70 -12.36
C LEU A 42 26.23 -8.17 -10.96
N GLY A 43 27.01 -7.86 -9.93
CA GLY A 43 26.72 -8.21 -8.54
C GLY A 43 27.94 -8.04 -7.63
N ALA A 44 27.72 -7.91 -6.31
CA ALA A 44 28.80 -7.67 -5.34
C ALA A 44 29.90 -8.74 -5.34
N GLN A 45 29.56 -9.98 -5.73
CA GLN A 45 30.47 -11.11 -5.88
C GLN A 45 30.67 -11.53 -7.35
N ARG A 46 30.25 -10.68 -8.31
CA ARG A 46 30.33 -10.93 -9.75
C ARG A 46 29.50 -12.12 -10.24
N GLN A 47 28.39 -12.39 -9.57
CA GLN A 47 27.53 -13.57 -9.75
C GLN A 47 26.36 -13.38 -10.74
N GLY A 48 26.17 -12.17 -11.27
CA GLY A 48 25.10 -11.89 -12.22
C GLY A 48 25.17 -12.70 -13.52
N ILE A 49 24.04 -12.87 -14.19
CA ILE A 49 23.94 -13.61 -15.44
C ILE A 49 24.56 -12.79 -16.57
N ILE A 50 25.44 -13.43 -17.34
CA ILE A 50 26.20 -12.81 -18.44
C ILE A 50 25.69 -13.32 -19.80
N ALA A 51 25.15 -14.54 -19.82
CA ALA A 51 24.61 -15.17 -21.01
C ALA A 51 23.25 -14.57 -21.40
N HIS A 52 22.94 -14.62 -22.70
CA HIS A 52 21.58 -14.30 -23.16
C HIS A 52 20.58 -15.28 -22.55
N VAL A 53 19.50 -14.75 -21.98
CA VAL A 53 18.37 -15.55 -21.51
C VAL A 53 17.61 -16.02 -22.74
N GLU A 54 17.71 -17.29 -23.06
CA GLU A 54 16.88 -17.89 -24.11
C GLU A 54 15.44 -18.05 -23.59
N PRO A 55 14.42 -17.55 -24.32
CA PRO A 55 13.05 -17.77 -23.93
C PRO A 55 12.70 -19.26 -24.09
N VAL A 56 12.53 -19.96 -22.97
CA VAL A 56 12.01 -21.33 -22.97
C VAL A 56 10.50 -21.26 -23.15
N VAL A 57 10.01 -21.72 -24.31
CA VAL A 57 8.57 -21.89 -24.55
C VAL A 57 8.11 -23.13 -23.78
N LEU A 58 7.31 -22.95 -22.72
CA LEU A 58 6.69 -24.05 -21.97
C LEU A 58 5.55 -24.69 -22.78
N PRO A 59 5.33 -26.01 -22.71
CA PRO A 59 4.48 -26.74 -23.66
C PRO A 59 2.98 -26.70 -23.31
N ARG A 60 2.46 -25.60 -22.76
CA ARG A 60 1.02 -25.46 -22.42
C ARG A 60 0.35 -24.38 -23.27
N PRO A 61 -0.66 -24.72 -24.08
CA PRO A 61 -1.45 -23.73 -24.81
C PRO A 61 -2.37 -23.01 -23.80
N ASN A 62 -2.25 -21.68 -23.70
CA ASN A 62 -3.01 -20.75 -22.84
C ASN A 62 -2.46 -20.38 -21.45
N ALA A 63 -1.20 -20.67 -21.14
CA ALA A 63 -0.53 -20.03 -20.01
C ALA A 63 0.14 -18.72 -20.47
N GLY A 64 -0.21 -17.58 -19.85
CA GLY A 64 0.50 -16.32 -20.07
C GLY A 64 1.95 -16.40 -19.61
N ILE A 65 2.81 -15.55 -20.17
CA ILE A 65 4.23 -15.44 -19.77
C ILE A 65 4.26 -15.12 -18.26
N GLY A 66 4.76 -16.06 -17.45
CA GLY A 66 4.90 -15.91 -15.99
C GLY A 66 3.99 -16.78 -15.11
N HIS A 67 3.19 -17.70 -15.68
CA HIS A 67 2.41 -18.64 -14.87
C HIS A 67 3.30 -19.81 -14.40
N ASP A 68 3.77 -19.76 -13.16
CA ASP A 68 4.36 -20.89 -12.46
C ASP A 68 3.63 -21.07 -11.11
N ASP A 69 3.19 -22.30 -10.82
CA ASP A 69 2.49 -22.64 -9.57
C ASP A 69 3.46 -22.70 -8.37
N THR A 70 4.75 -22.67 -8.66
CA THR A 70 5.83 -22.52 -7.67
C THR A 70 6.40 -21.11 -7.70
N PRO A 71 6.48 -20.41 -6.54
CA PRO A 71 7.19 -19.13 -6.46
C PRO A 71 8.60 -19.31 -7.00
N HIS A 72 8.99 -18.51 -7.98
CA HIS A 72 10.31 -18.58 -8.57
C HIS A 72 11.35 -18.14 -7.51
N ASP A 73 12.00 -19.11 -6.87
CA ASP A 73 13.09 -18.86 -5.94
C ASP A 73 14.32 -18.42 -6.75
N ASN A 74 14.60 -17.11 -6.72
CA ASN A 74 15.71 -16.51 -7.41
C ASN A 74 17.05 -16.72 -6.68
N GLY A 75 17.10 -17.52 -5.60
CA GLY A 75 18.31 -17.84 -4.85
C GLY A 75 18.98 -16.62 -4.19
N LEU A 76 18.35 -15.45 -4.29
CA LEU A 76 18.76 -14.24 -3.62
C LEU A 76 18.10 -14.28 -2.25
N GLN A 77 18.92 -14.28 -1.19
CA GLN A 77 18.41 -13.92 0.13
C GLN A 77 17.67 -12.60 -0.03
N ASN A 78 16.36 -12.59 0.24
CA ASN A 78 15.58 -11.36 0.33
C ASN A 78 16.36 -10.42 1.23
N THR A 79 16.99 -9.42 0.63
CA THR A 79 17.66 -8.39 1.41
C THR A 79 16.54 -7.80 2.26
N PRO A 80 16.66 -7.80 3.60
CA PRO A 80 15.66 -7.16 4.43
C PRO A 80 15.47 -5.75 3.85
N PRO A 81 14.22 -5.27 3.71
CA PRO A 81 13.94 -3.99 3.07
C PRO A 81 14.91 -2.98 3.68
N VAL A 82 15.78 -2.39 2.83
CA VAL A 82 16.77 -1.42 3.27
C VAL A 82 16.00 -0.41 4.09
N ALA A 83 16.32 -0.31 5.38
CA ALA A 83 15.65 0.60 6.29
C ALA A 83 15.76 1.98 5.67
N GLU A 84 14.63 2.46 5.16
CA GLU A 84 14.62 3.63 4.32
C GLU A 84 15.06 4.82 5.16
N ASP A 85 16.14 5.49 4.73
CA ASP A 85 16.62 6.66 5.45
C ASP A 85 15.56 7.76 5.40
N GLU A 86 15.43 8.48 6.52
CA GLU A 86 14.41 9.51 6.69
C GLU A 86 14.49 10.57 5.60
N TRP A 87 15.72 10.88 5.14
CA TRP A 87 15.96 11.83 4.06
C TRP A 87 15.37 11.34 2.73
N SER A 88 15.65 10.12 2.29
CA SER A 88 15.03 9.52 1.10
C SER A 88 13.51 9.53 1.15
N ARG A 89 12.93 9.24 2.32
CA ARG A 89 11.47 9.27 2.52
C ARG A 89 10.92 10.68 2.37
N ARG A 90 11.53 11.65 3.06
CA ARG A 90 11.16 13.07 2.99
C ARG A 90 11.26 13.58 1.56
N TRP A 91 12.35 13.28 0.84
CA TRP A 91 12.50 13.68 -0.56
C TRP A 91 11.48 13.05 -1.48
N ARG A 92 11.20 11.75 -1.34
CA ARG A 92 10.17 11.11 -2.17
C ARG A 92 8.80 11.73 -1.95
N ASN A 93 8.45 12.04 -0.70
CA ASN A 93 7.19 12.69 -0.37
C ASN A 93 7.13 14.11 -0.92
N LEU A 94 8.20 14.89 -0.76
CA LEU A 94 8.32 16.24 -1.31
C LEU A 94 8.18 16.24 -2.84
N SER A 95 8.95 15.40 -3.53
CA SER A 95 8.89 15.25 -4.98
C SER A 95 7.51 14.85 -5.46
N ARG A 96 6.84 13.91 -4.78
CA ARG A 96 5.46 13.51 -5.10
C ARG A 96 4.48 14.66 -4.96
N ALA A 97 4.60 15.46 -3.89
CA ALA A 97 3.72 16.61 -3.67
C ALA A 97 3.91 17.69 -4.75
N LEU A 98 5.16 18.02 -5.08
CA LEU A 98 5.47 18.98 -6.15
C LEU A 98 5.01 18.50 -7.53
N SER A 99 5.21 17.22 -7.85
CA SER A 99 4.70 16.64 -9.10
C SER A 99 3.17 16.68 -9.16
N LEU A 100 2.49 16.48 -8.03
CA LEU A 100 1.04 16.53 -7.97
C LEU A 100 0.50 17.95 -8.17
N GLU A 101 1.16 18.96 -7.62
CA GLU A 101 0.83 20.37 -7.88
C GLU A 101 1.00 20.73 -9.35
N ARG A 102 2.09 20.28 -9.96
CA ARG A 102 2.31 20.52 -11.39
C ARG A 102 1.22 19.87 -12.25
N GLU A 103 0.88 18.62 -11.94
CA GLU A 103 -0.24 17.92 -12.60
C GLU A 103 -1.56 18.68 -12.43
N CYS A 104 -1.85 19.17 -11.22
CA CYS A 104 -3.06 19.95 -10.93
C CYS A 104 -3.11 21.24 -11.75
N PHE A 105 -1.99 21.97 -11.81
CA PHE A 105 -1.84 23.19 -12.60
C PHE A 105 -2.09 22.92 -14.10
N ASP A 106 -1.40 21.93 -14.67
CA ASP A 106 -1.49 21.64 -16.10
C ASP A 106 -2.94 21.23 -16.48
N LYS A 107 -3.61 20.43 -15.64
CA LYS A 107 -5.02 20.06 -15.84
C LYS A 107 -5.98 21.24 -15.68
N THR A 108 -5.71 22.16 -14.74
CA THR A 108 -6.52 23.36 -14.54
C THR A 108 -6.48 24.27 -15.77
N ILE A 109 -5.29 24.54 -16.32
CA ILE A 109 -5.13 25.31 -17.57
C ILE A 109 -5.89 24.64 -18.72
N THR A 110 -5.74 23.32 -18.86
CA THR A 110 -6.39 22.55 -19.92
C THR A 110 -7.92 22.67 -19.85
N LEU A 111 -8.48 22.56 -18.64
CA LEU A 111 -9.92 22.72 -18.42
C LEU A 111 -10.39 24.14 -18.76
N LEU A 112 -9.70 25.18 -18.28
CA LEU A 112 -10.09 26.57 -18.53
C LEU A 112 -10.05 26.92 -20.02
N HIS A 113 -9.01 26.49 -20.74
CA HIS A 113 -8.96 26.64 -22.20
C HIS A 113 -10.11 25.91 -22.90
N SER A 114 -10.47 24.71 -22.42
CA SER A 114 -11.60 23.96 -22.99
C SER A 114 -12.94 24.67 -22.80
N LEU A 115 -13.14 25.35 -21.65
CA LEU A 115 -14.34 26.13 -21.37
C LEU A 115 -14.44 27.37 -22.25
N GLU A 116 -13.33 28.09 -22.45
CA GLU A 116 -13.27 29.23 -23.38
C GLU A 116 -13.64 28.82 -24.82
N LEU A 117 -13.13 27.66 -25.28
CA LEU A 117 -13.44 27.12 -26.61
C LEU A 117 -14.91 26.68 -26.76
N GLN A 118 -15.56 26.28 -25.67
CA GLN A 118 -16.96 25.82 -25.66
C GLN A 118 -17.97 26.97 -25.55
N GLY A 119 -17.51 28.22 -25.46
CA GLY A 119 -18.38 29.40 -25.43
C GLY A 119 -18.71 29.91 -24.02
N ASP A 120 -18.11 29.34 -22.97
CA ASP A 120 -18.20 29.83 -21.58
C ASP A 120 -17.10 30.87 -21.28
N GLY A 121 -16.87 31.76 -22.25
CA GLY A 121 -15.92 32.88 -22.17
C GLY A 121 -16.40 33.98 -21.23
N SER A 122 -16.99 33.62 -20.08
CA SER A 122 -17.37 34.55 -19.03
C SER A 122 -16.14 35.35 -18.59
N PRO A 123 -16.28 36.65 -18.23
CA PRO A 123 -15.16 37.44 -17.72
C PRO A 123 -14.48 36.77 -16.50
N GLU A 124 -15.22 35.97 -15.73
CA GLU A 124 -14.73 35.15 -14.62
C GLU A 124 -13.80 34.02 -15.08
N THR A 125 -14.11 33.31 -16.17
CA THR A 125 -13.26 32.25 -16.75
C THR A 125 -11.96 32.84 -17.27
N ALA A 126 -12.04 33.93 -18.05
CA ALA A 126 -10.87 34.61 -18.60
C ALA A 126 -9.98 35.22 -17.49
N GLY A 127 -10.59 35.85 -16.48
CA GLY A 127 -9.88 36.38 -15.31
C GLY A 127 -9.21 35.29 -14.48
N THR A 128 -9.89 34.15 -14.31
CA THR A 128 -9.33 32.97 -13.63
C THR A 128 -8.16 32.38 -14.42
N LEU A 129 -8.29 32.22 -15.73
CA LEU A 129 -7.21 31.74 -16.58
C LEU A 129 -5.98 32.64 -16.49
N ALA A 130 -6.15 33.96 -16.60
CA ALA A 130 -5.06 34.91 -16.47
C ALA A 130 -4.35 34.80 -15.12
N ALA A 131 -5.10 34.67 -14.02
CA ALA A 131 -4.54 34.50 -12.68
C ALA A 131 -3.76 33.18 -12.53
N VAL A 132 -4.28 32.08 -13.08
CA VAL A 132 -3.59 30.77 -13.06
C VAL A 132 -2.33 30.83 -13.91
N VAL A 133 -2.37 31.37 -15.13
CA VAL A 133 -1.17 31.51 -15.99
C VAL A 133 -0.08 32.35 -15.31
N GLU A 134 -0.44 33.45 -14.67
CA GLU A 134 0.52 34.30 -13.95
C GLU A 134 1.14 33.57 -12.75
N SER A 135 0.39 32.69 -12.09
CA SER A 135 0.89 31.86 -10.97
C SER A 135 1.98 30.85 -11.37
N ALA A 136 2.19 30.60 -12.67
CA ALA A 136 3.22 29.68 -13.16
C ALA A 136 4.63 30.06 -12.68
N LYS A 137 4.88 31.36 -12.46
CA LYS A 137 6.17 31.89 -11.95
C LYS A 137 6.55 31.37 -10.57
N VAL A 138 5.59 30.84 -9.81
CA VAL A 138 5.82 30.23 -8.49
C VAL A 138 6.67 28.97 -8.60
N PHE A 139 6.48 28.18 -9.67
CA PHE A 139 7.20 26.93 -9.88
C PHE A 139 8.71 27.13 -10.18
N ASP A 140 9.12 28.33 -10.61
CA ASP A 140 10.51 28.67 -10.89
C ASP A 140 11.29 29.12 -9.64
N ARG A 141 10.57 29.56 -8.59
CA ARG A 141 11.17 30.25 -7.44
C ARG A 141 11.17 29.42 -6.16
N GLU A 142 10.08 28.71 -5.88
CA GLU A 142 9.88 28.05 -4.60
C GLU A 142 9.48 26.58 -4.77
N ARG A 143 10.20 25.68 -4.09
CA ARG A 143 9.97 24.21 -4.12
C ARG A 143 9.26 23.73 -2.84
N THR A 144 8.29 24.50 -2.39
CA THR A 144 7.48 24.24 -1.20
C THR A 144 6.07 23.84 -1.63
N PRO A 145 5.58 22.63 -1.27
CA PRO A 145 4.21 22.26 -1.55
C PRO A 145 3.21 23.20 -0.87
N GLY A 146 2.16 23.57 -1.59
CA GLY A 146 1.08 24.48 -1.18
C GLY A 146 1.26 25.90 -1.70
N THR A 147 2.47 26.27 -2.14
CA THR A 147 2.78 27.65 -2.55
C THR A 147 2.03 28.08 -3.79
N TRP A 148 1.79 27.16 -4.73
CA TRP A 148 0.96 27.46 -5.90
C TRP A 148 -0.46 27.87 -5.52
N LYS A 149 -1.17 27.07 -4.70
CA LYS A 149 -2.51 27.42 -4.21
C LYS A 149 -2.50 28.74 -3.43
N ALA A 150 -1.48 28.96 -2.59
CA ALA A 150 -1.36 30.19 -1.79
C ALA A 150 -1.12 31.46 -2.64
N SER A 151 -0.58 31.31 -3.86
CA SER A 151 -0.36 32.42 -4.78
C SER A 151 -1.62 32.88 -5.54
N LEU A 152 -2.67 32.06 -5.55
CA LEU A 152 -3.90 32.35 -6.27
C LEU A 152 -4.83 33.26 -5.44
N PRO A 153 -5.53 34.23 -6.07
CA PRO A 153 -6.54 35.02 -5.39
C PRO A 153 -7.65 34.12 -4.79
N PRO A 154 -8.18 34.43 -3.59
CA PRO A 154 -9.23 33.62 -2.97
C PRO A 154 -10.48 33.43 -3.85
N ALA A 155 -10.85 34.48 -4.61
CA ALA A 155 -11.97 34.41 -5.55
C ALA A 155 -11.72 33.39 -6.69
N THR A 156 -10.48 33.33 -7.20
CA THR A 156 -10.04 32.37 -8.22
C THR A 156 -10.10 30.95 -7.68
N ILE A 157 -9.61 30.71 -6.46
CA ILE A 157 -9.65 29.38 -5.82
C ILE A 157 -11.10 28.91 -5.67
N ARG A 158 -11.99 29.80 -5.20
CA ARG A 158 -13.41 29.48 -5.03
C ARG A 158 -14.06 29.13 -6.37
N TYR A 159 -13.89 29.96 -7.39
CA TYR A 159 -14.41 29.71 -8.74
C TYR A 159 -13.91 28.38 -9.31
N LEU A 160 -12.60 28.12 -9.21
CA LEU A 160 -12.01 26.85 -9.64
C LEU A 160 -12.63 25.66 -8.91
N ALA A 161 -12.78 25.73 -7.59
CA ALA A 161 -13.30 24.63 -6.80
C ALA A 161 -14.79 24.36 -7.10
N GLU A 162 -15.62 25.41 -7.10
CA GLU A 162 -17.08 25.31 -7.15
C GLU A 162 -17.61 25.16 -8.57
N GLU A 163 -17.14 25.98 -9.51
CA GLU A 163 -17.74 26.10 -10.85
C GLU A 163 -16.99 25.28 -11.91
N VAL A 164 -15.70 25.01 -11.73
CA VAL A 164 -14.88 24.30 -12.73
C VAL A 164 -14.62 22.85 -12.33
N ILE A 165 -14.01 22.63 -11.17
CA ILE A 165 -13.51 21.32 -10.75
C ILE A 165 -14.64 20.44 -10.22
N THR A 166 -15.56 20.97 -9.42
CA THR A 166 -16.65 20.16 -8.85
C THR A 166 -17.57 19.56 -9.93
N PRO A 167 -18.04 20.31 -10.95
CA PRO A 167 -18.86 19.74 -12.01
C PRO A 167 -18.10 18.70 -12.84
N ARG A 168 -16.81 18.95 -13.13
CA ARG A 168 -15.96 17.97 -13.83
C ARG A 168 -15.81 16.69 -13.03
N ARG A 169 -15.52 16.79 -11.74
CA ARG A 169 -15.43 15.65 -10.81
C ARG A 169 -16.75 14.94 -10.66
N ALA A 170 -17.89 15.64 -10.75
CA ALA A 170 -19.21 15.01 -10.73
C ALA A 170 -19.44 14.14 -11.97
N ALA A 171 -19.03 14.61 -13.16
CA ALA A 171 -19.07 13.81 -14.38
C ALA A 171 -18.14 12.59 -14.30
N ASP A 172 -16.88 12.81 -13.89
CA ASP A 172 -15.90 11.74 -13.73
C ASP A 172 -16.38 10.70 -12.70
N ALA A 173 -16.98 11.12 -11.58
CA ALA A 173 -17.53 10.21 -10.56
C ALA A 173 -18.68 9.32 -11.09
N ARG A 174 -19.49 9.84 -12.02
CA ARG A 174 -20.60 9.08 -12.63
C ARG A 174 -20.08 8.00 -13.57
N GLU A 175 -19.04 8.29 -14.34
CA GLU A 175 -18.43 7.36 -15.28
C GLU A 175 -17.44 6.39 -14.61
N TRP A 176 -16.86 6.81 -13.49
CA TRP A 176 -15.87 6.04 -12.75
C TRP A 176 -16.45 4.76 -12.15
N GLU A 177 -15.79 3.63 -12.37
CA GLU A 177 -16.09 2.37 -11.70
C GLU A 177 -14.92 1.93 -10.79
N PRO A 178 -15.21 1.48 -9.55
CA PRO A 178 -14.19 0.97 -8.62
C PRO A 178 -13.68 -0.40 -9.09
N VAL A 179 -12.75 -0.39 -10.04
CA VAL A 179 -12.02 -1.59 -10.46
C VAL A 179 -10.88 -1.90 -9.47
N TRP A 180 -10.45 -3.16 -9.45
CA TRP A 180 -9.26 -3.59 -8.73
C TRP A 180 -7.98 -3.06 -9.43
N ASP A 181 -7.79 -1.76 -9.34
CA ASP A 181 -6.59 -1.03 -9.74
C ASP A 181 -6.11 -0.21 -8.54
N PRO A 182 -4.86 -0.37 -8.07
CA PRO A 182 -4.25 0.49 -7.06
C PRO A 182 -4.37 2.00 -7.35
N ASN A 183 -4.59 2.39 -8.60
CA ASN A 183 -4.81 3.75 -9.06
C ASN A 183 -6.24 4.01 -9.57
N CYS A 184 -7.23 3.22 -9.15
CA CYS A 184 -8.62 3.38 -9.61
C CYS A 184 -9.18 4.79 -9.34
N GLN A 185 -8.57 5.56 -8.44
CA GLN A 185 -8.96 6.93 -8.06
C GLN A 185 -8.14 8.03 -8.75
N HIS A 186 -7.55 7.72 -9.91
CA HIS A 186 -6.76 8.65 -10.72
C HIS A 186 -7.51 9.93 -11.12
N TRP A 187 -8.85 9.94 -11.07
CA TRP A 187 -9.66 11.12 -11.34
C TRP A 187 -9.73 12.09 -10.13
N LEU A 188 -9.56 11.60 -8.90
CA LEU A 188 -9.55 12.41 -7.67
C LEU A 188 -8.18 13.06 -7.44
N ARG A 189 -7.14 12.26 -7.60
CA ARG A 189 -5.74 12.61 -7.33
C ARG A 189 -5.32 14.00 -7.83
N PRO A 190 -5.56 14.39 -9.09
CA PRO A 190 -5.02 15.62 -9.65
C PRO A 190 -5.57 16.87 -8.99
N TRP A 191 -6.73 16.80 -8.33
CA TRP A 191 -7.42 17.96 -7.78
C TRP A 191 -7.13 18.19 -6.29
N THR A 192 -6.43 17.25 -5.64
CA THR A 192 -6.08 17.34 -4.21
C THR A 192 -5.39 18.66 -3.83
N PRO A 193 -4.46 19.23 -4.62
CA PRO A 193 -3.83 20.49 -4.26
C PRO A 193 -4.81 21.67 -4.13
N LEU A 194 -5.86 21.72 -4.95
CA LEU A 194 -6.85 22.82 -4.93
C LEU A 194 -8.02 22.54 -4.00
N VAL A 195 -8.63 21.36 -4.08
CA VAL A 195 -9.90 21.03 -3.41
C VAL A 195 -9.69 20.20 -2.14
N GLY A 196 -8.53 19.55 -1.99
CA GLY A 196 -8.24 18.68 -0.86
C GLY A 196 -9.06 17.40 -0.92
N HIS A 197 -10.08 17.30 -0.07
CA HIS A 197 -10.91 16.11 0.09
C HIS A 197 -12.02 16.01 -0.97
N LEU A 198 -12.77 14.91 -0.94
CA LEU A 198 -13.99 14.72 -1.70
C LEU A 198 -15.06 15.74 -1.24
N PRO A 199 -15.61 16.57 -2.15
CA PRO A 199 -16.74 17.43 -1.82
C PRO A 199 -17.93 16.63 -1.32
N ASP A 200 -18.65 17.16 -0.34
CA ASP A 200 -19.82 16.49 0.26
C ASP A 200 -20.89 16.14 -0.79
N SER A 201 -21.06 16.98 -1.82
CA SER A 201 -21.99 16.75 -2.91
C SER A 201 -21.71 15.49 -3.74
N LEU A 202 -20.46 14.99 -3.72
CA LEU A 202 -20.04 13.78 -4.43
C LEU A 202 -19.98 12.55 -3.54
N TYR A 203 -20.09 12.72 -2.22
CA TYR A 203 -19.91 11.64 -1.25
C TYR A 203 -20.85 10.45 -1.52
N ASP A 204 -22.16 10.70 -1.65
CA ASP A 204 -23.13 9.62 -1.83
C ASP A 204 -22.95 8.86 -3.15
N THR A 205 -22.55 9.57 -4.23
CA THR A 205 -22.28 8.93 -5.53
C THR A 205 -21.07 8.01 -5.44
N VAL A 206 -19.99 8.46 -4.80
CA VAL A 206 -18.77 7.63 -4.65
C VAL A 206 -19.00 6.50 -3.66
N ALA A 207 -19.62 6.78 -2.52
CA ALA A 207 -19.90 5.79 -1.48
C ALA A 207 -20.79 4.66 -2.01
N SER A 208 -21.86 4.96 -2.76
CA SER A 208 -22.76 3.94 -3.32
C SER A 208 -22.04 2.94 -4.24
N LYS A 209 -21.10 3.40 -5.07
CA LYS A 209 -20.28 2.54 -5.92
C LYS A 209 -19.28 1.69 -5.13
N VAL A 210 -18.65 2.28 -4.11
CA VAL A 210 -17.63 1.61 -3.30
C VAL A 210 -18.25 0.57 -2.37
N ILE A 211 -19.47 0.79 -1.89
CA ILE A 211 -20.20 -0.17 -1.04
C ILE A 211 -20.37 -1.52 -1.75
N ALA A 212 -20.60 -1.52 -3.07
CA ALA A 212 -20.69 -2.75 -3.86
C ALA A 212 -19.39 -3.58 -3.87
N HIS A 213 -18.26 -2.96 -3.51
CA HIS A 213 -16.92 -3.53 -3.47
C HIS A 213 -16.32 -3.45 -2.06
N ALA A 214 -17.16 -3.31 -1.04
CA ALA A 214 -16.70 -3.01 0.30
C ALA A 214 -15.76 -4.10 0.85
N ASP A 215 -15.88 -5.34 0.39
CA ASP A 215 -15.06 -6.50 0.76
C ASP A 215 -13.62 -6.39 0.26
N HIS A 216 -13.37 -5.58 -0.77
CA HIS A 216 -12.06 -5.37 -1.32
C HIS A 216 -11.27 -4.30 -0.55
N HIS A 217 -10.40 -4.75 0.36
CA HIS A 217 -9.53 -3.89 1.17
C HIS A 217 -8.73 -2.87 0.33
N GLY A 218 -8.21 -3.26 -0.84
CA GLY A 218 -7.42 -2.37 -1.70
C GLY A 218 -8.21 -1.18 -2.24
N ILE A 219 -9.47 -1.40 -2.64
CA ILE A 219 -10.34 -0.36 -3.19
C ILE A 219 -10.72 0.62 -2.08
N VAL A 220 -11.14 0.08 -0.93
CA VAL A 220 -11.61 0.89 0.20
C VAL A 220 -10.47 1.66 0.87
N SER A 221 -9.30 1.03 1.10
CA SER A 221 -8.13 1.71 1.68
C SER A 221 -7.58 2.83 0.79
N SER A 222 -7.68 2.68 -0.54
CA SER A 222 -7.30 3.73 -1.48
C SER A 222 -8.19 4.96 -1.34
N LEU A 223 -9.49 4.76 -1.05
CA LEU A 223 -10.48 5.84 -0.92
C LEU A 223 -10.29 6.67 0.35
N LYS A 224 -9.88 6.03 1.45
CA LYS A 224 -9.66 6.69 2.74
C LYS A 224 -8.78 7.95 2.62
N LYS A 225 -7.83 7.98 1.68
CA LYS A 225 -6.89 9.09 1.46
C LYS A 225 -7.57 10.38 0.96
N TYR A 226 -8.73 10.27 0.34
CA TYR A 226 -9.43 11.41 -0.27
C TYR A 226 -10.67 11.83 0.49
N LEU A 227 -11.15 11.02 1.43
CA LEU A 227 -12.29 11.37 2.26
C LEU A 227 -11.85 12.24 3.43
N HIS A 228 -12.71 13.18 3.82
CA HIS A 228 -12.55 13.89 5.08
C HIS A 228 -12.71 12.89 6.25
N PRO A 229 -12.02 13.06 7.39
CA PRO A 229 -12.15 12.15 8.54
C PRO A 229 -13.60 11.83 8.93
N MET A 230 -14.47 12.86 8.98
CA MET A 230 -15.90 12.66 9.29
C MET A 230 -16.66 11.85 8.24
N GLN A 231 -16.33 12.01 6.95
CA GLN A 231 -16.93 11.21 5.87
C GLN A 231 -16.47 9.75 5.99
N TRP A 232 -15.19 9.54 6.29
CA TRP A 232 -14.63 8.21 6.51
C TRP A 232 -15.25 7.52 7.73
N ASP A 233 -15.39 8.22 8.86
CA ASP A 233 -15.99 7.67 10.07
C ASP A 233 -17.45 7.26 9.83
N ALA A 234 -18.22 8.11 9.14
CA ALA A 234 -19.58 7.78 8.74
C ALA A 234 -19.65 6.56 7.81
N PHE A 235 -18.74 6.48 6.83
CA PHE A 235 -18.64 5.34 5.91
C PHE A 235 -18.27 4.05 6.64
N ALA A 236 -17.21 4.10 7.46
CA ALA A 236 -16.71 2.97 8.21
C ALA A 236 -17.76 2.45 9.20
N GLY A 237 -18.40 3.34 9.94
CA GLY A 237 -19.45 2.98 10.89
C GLY A 237 -20.67 2.33 10.25
N ARG A 238 -21.07 2.79 9.06
CA ARG A 238 -22.24 2.24 8.36
C ARG A 238 -21.96 0.96 7.58
N HIS A 239 -20.75 0.81 7.02
CA HIS A 239 -20.50 -0.23 6.00
C HIS A 239 -19.35 -1.17 6.33
N ILE A 240 -18.33 -0.72 7.08
CA ILE A 240 -17.15 -1.53 7.39
C ILE A 240 -17.36 -2.25 8.73
N LEU A 241 -17.61 -1.51 9.81
CA LEU A 241 -17.71 -2.05 11.17
C LEU A 241 -18.75 -3.18 11.31
N PRO A 242 -19.99 -3.04 10.79
CA PRO A 242 -20.99 -4.11 10.90
C PRO A 242 -20.56 -5.40 10.18
N ARG A 243 -19.80 -5.26 9.10
CA ARG A 243 -19.26 -6.43 8.39
C ARG A 243 -18.16 -7.12 9.19
N LEU A 244 -17.21 -6.35 9.74
CA LEU A 244 -16.13 -6.92 10.55
C LEU A 244 -16.70 -7.67 11.76
N ALA A 245 -17.71 -7.10 12.43
CA ALA A 245 -18.44 -7.77 13.49
C ALA A 245 -19.07 -9.10 13.02
N ARG A 246 -19.74 -9.09 11.85
CA ARG A 246 -20.31 -10.31 11.27
C ARG A 246 -19.25 -11.36 10.95
N GLN A 247 -18.11 -10.98 10.37
CA GLN A 247 -17.01 -11.91 10.06
C GLN A 247 -16.42 -12.54 11.33
N LEU A 248 -16.27 -11.76 12.41
CA LEU A 248 -15.82 -12.29 13.70
C LEU A 248 -16.86 -13.21 14.35
N ARG A 249 -18.14 -12.90 14.20
CA ARG A 249 -19.24 -13.77 14.66
C ARG A 249 -19.27 -15.11 13.93
N GLU A 250 -19.03 -15.10 12.62
CA GLU A 250 -19.04 -16.30 11.77
C GLU A 250 -17.72 -17.09 11.86
N LEU A 251 -16.62 -16.46 12.33
CA LEU A 251 -15.30 -17.07 12.51
C LEU A 251 -15.39 -18.38 13.31
N ARG A 252 -14.80 -19.44 12.79
CA ARG A 252 -14.71 -20.72 13.52
C ARG A 252 -13.37 -20.82 14.23
N ILE A 253 -13.39 -20.85 15.57
CA ILE A 253 -12.17 -20.97 16.38
C ILE A 253 -11.91 -22.45 16.65
N THR A 254 -10.84 -23.01 16.06
CA THR A 254 -10.53 -24.45 16.13
C THR A 254 -9.10 -24.70 16.59
N PRO A 255 -8.87 -24.99 17.88
CA PRO A 255 -7.60 -25.53 18.34
C PRO A 255 -7.37 -26.97 17.81
N PRO A 256 -6.12 -27.42 17.61
CA PRO A 256 -4.88 -26.64 17.69
C PRO A 256 -4.53 -25.91 16.38
N LYS A 257 -5.20 -26.22 15.26
CA LYS A 257 -4.88 -25.65 13.94
C LYS A 257 -6.05 -24.82 13.43
N GLN A 258 -5.80 -23.52 13.33
CA GLN A 258 -6.73 -22.56 12.75
C GLN A 258 -6.59 -22.58 11.22
N MET A 259 -7.67 -22.91 10.51
CA MET A 259 -7.71 -22.94 9.04
C MET A 259 -8.44 -21.74 8.43
N ASP A 260 -9.26 -21.06 9.22
CA ASP A 260 -10.05 -19.92 8.77
C ASP A 260 -9.21 -18.64 8.76
N CYS A 261 -9.12 -17.98 7.60
CA CYS A 261 -8.40 -16.72 7.40
C CYS A 261 -9.25 -15.47 7.68
N SER A 262 -10.48 -15.62 8.19
CA SER A 262 -11.38 -14.50 8.47
C SER A 262 -10.80 -13.55 9.52
N PHE A 263 -10.09 -14.08 10.53
CA PHE A 263 -9.48 -13.24 11.55
C PHE A 263 -8.34 -12.39 10.98
N SER A 264 -7.41 -12.99 10.24
CA SER A 264 -6.32 -12.25 9.59
C SER A 264 -6.86 -11.22 8.58
N THR A 265 -7.94 -11.57 7.88
CA THR A 265 -8.67 -10.63 7.02
C THR A 265 -9.18 -9.45 7.83
N VAL A 266 -9.88 -9.67 8.95
CA VAL A 266 -10.38 -8.60 9.85
C VAL A 266 -9.24 -7.75 10.39
N MET A 267 -8.11 -8.35 10.79
CA MET A 267 -6.93 -7.62 11.26
C MET A 267 -6.31 -6.75 10.16
N GLY A 268 -6.40 -7.17 8.89
CA GLY A 268 -6.06 -6.33 7.75
C GLY A 268 -6.87 -5.03 7.66
N TRP A 269 -8.12 -5.03 8.18
CA TRP A 269 -8.97 -3.83 8.22
C TRP A 269 -8.74 -2.95 9.46
N ALA A 270 -8.10 -3.45 10.52
CA ALA A 270 -7.91 -2.71 11.76
C ALA A 270 -7.21 -1.35 11.58
N PRO A 271 -6.16 -1.19 10.74
CA PRO A 271 -5.53 0.12 10.50
C PRO A 271 -6.44 1.14 9.78
N LEU A 272 -7.56 0.68 9.20
CA LEU A 272 -8.49 1.54 8.50
C LEU A 272 -9.54 2.15 9.43
N VAL A 273 -9.80 1.59 10.60
CA VAL A 273 -10.85 2.05 11.53
C VAL A 273 -10.25 2.56 12.85
N HIS A 274 -11.06 3.16 13.73
CA HIS A 274 -10.58 3.52 15.06
C HIS A 274 -10.32 2.27 15.88
N ALA A 275 -9.21 2.24 16.61
CA ALA A 275 -8.85 1.12 17.48
C ALA A 275 -9.98 0.82 18.48
N GLN A 276 -10.60 1.86 19.05
CA GLN A 276 -11.68 1.72 20.02
C GLN A 276 -12.92 1.00 19.47
N ASP A 277 -13.28 1.25 18.21
CA ASP A 277 -14.38 0.55 17.55
C ASP A 277 -14.05 -0.93 17.36
N MET A 278 -12.83 -1.23 16.92
CA MET A 278 -12.36 -2.60 16.73
C MET A 278 -12.31 -3.37 18.07
N VAL A 279 -11.82 -2.75 19.14
CA VAL A 279 -11.81 -3.38 20.48
C VAL A 279 -13.23 -3.71 20.93
N THR A 280 -14.17 -2.77 20.77
CA THR A 280 -15.58 -3.00 21.11
C THR A 280 -16.17 -4.19 20.37
N ILE A 281 -15.86 -4.33 19.08
CA ILE A 281 -16.31 -5.48 18.28
C ILE A 281 -15.64 -6.79 18.74
N LEU A 282 -14.36 -6.77 19.07
CA LEU A 282 -13.63 -7.95 19.55
C LEU A 282 -14.16 -8.44 20.90
N GLU A 283 -14.47 -7.52 21.82
CA GLU A 283 -15.14 -7.82 23.09
C GLU A 283 -16.50 -8.47 22.86
N ALA A 284 -17.30 -7.96 21.92
CA ALA A 284 -18.64 -8.47 21.66
C ALA A 284 -18.68 -9.81 20.91
N GLU A 285 -17.79 -10.04 19.93
CA GLU A 285 -17.96 -11.12 18.93
C GLU A 285 -16.88 -12.20 18.98
N PHE A 286 -15.72 -11.93 19.59
CA PHE A 286 -14.54 -12.79 19.50
C PHE A 286 -14.09 -13.36 20.85
N PHE A 287 -13.81 -12.52 21.85
CA PHE A 287 -13.01 -12.95 23.00
C PHE A 287 -13.69 -14.03 23.85
N ASP A 288 -15.00 -13.96 24.10
CA ASP A 288 -15.69 -14.99 24.89
C ASP A 288 -15.63 -16.35 24.21
N ARG A 289 -15.88 -16.39 22.90
CA ARG A 289 -15.81 -17.62 22.10
C ARG A 289 -14.40 -18.16 22.00
N TRP A 290 -13.41 -17.29 21.95
CA TRP A 290 -12.00 -17.66 21.94
C TRP A 290 -11.60 -18.34 23.26
N GLU A 291 -11.98 -17.76 24.40
CA GLU A 291 -11.74 -18.34 25.72
C GLU A 291 -12.49 -19.66 25.92
N GLU A 292 -13.75 -19.74 25.49
CA GLU A 292 -14.54 -20.97 25.53
C GLU A 292 -13.90 -22.11 24.72
N ALA A 293 -13.47 -21.81 23.48
CA ALA A 293 -12.79 -22.78 22.63
C ALA A 293 -11.48 -23.26 23.25
N LEU A 294 -10.69 -22.35 23.82
CA LEU A 294 -9.47 -22.67 24.55
C LEU A 294 -9.76 -23.59 25.74
N LEU A 295 -10.72 -23.21 26.59
CA LEU A 295 -11.08 -23.99 27.78
C LEU A 295 -11.55 -25.40 27.42
N HIS A 296 -12.42 -25.50 26.42
CA HIS A 296 -12.95 -26.77 25.95
C HIS A 296 -11.84 -27.68 25.45
N TRP A 297 -10.89 -27.15 24.67
CA TRP A 297 -9.76 -27.90 24.16
C TRP A 297 -8.80 -28.35 25.27
N LEU A 298 -8.48 -27.46 26.23
CA LEU A 298 -7.65 -27.78 27.40
C LEU A 298 -8.23 -28.96 28.20
N ARG A 299 -9.54 -28.95 28.42
CA ARG A 299 -10.22 -29.99 29.22
C ARG A 299 -10.44 -31.30 28.48
N SER A 300 -10.80 -31.22 27.20
CA SER A 300 -11.21 -32.39 26.42
C SER A 300 -10.04 -33.13 25.80
N THR A 301 -9.05 -32.40 25.26
CA THR A 301 -7.91 -32.96 24.55
C THR A 301 -6.65 -33.01 25.41
N ARG A 302 -6.56 -32.18 26.47
CA ARG A 302 -5.41 -32.09 27.37
C ARG A 302 -4.07 -31.95 26.61
N PRO A 303 -3.92 -30.90 25.78
CA PRO A 303 -2.70 -30.67 25.04
C PRO A 303 -1.52 -30.42 25.98
N SER A 304 -0.30 -30.56 25.47
CA SER A 304 0.89 -30.17 26.22
C SER A 304 0.92 -28.66 26.48
N LEU A 305 1.59 -28.25 27.56
CA LEU A 305 1.77 -26.82 27.88
C LEU A 305 2.35 -26.04 26.69
N GLY A 306 3.36 -26.62 26.03
CA GLY A 306 4.00 -26.00 24.86
C GLY A 306 3.02 -25.77 23.70
N GLU A 307 2.15 -26.73 23.41
CA GLU A 307 1.13 -26.59 22.37
C GLU A 307 0.10 -25.51 22.70
N ALA A 308 -0.39 -25.48 23.95
CA ALA A 308 -1.38 -24.51 24.38
C ALA A 308 -0.82 -23.08 24.40
N VAL A 309 0.42 -22.90 24.87
CA VAL A 309 1.12 -21.61 24.83
C VAL A 309 1.37 -21.18 23.38
N ALA A 310 1.82 -22.09 22.52
CA ALA A 310 2.06 -21.78 21.11
C ALA A 310 0.77 -21.35 20.39
N TRP A 311 -0.36 -21.99 20.69
CA TRP A 311 -1.65 -21.62 20.13
C TRP A 311 -2.08 -20.20 20.56
N CYS A 312 -1.98 -19.87 21.86
CA CYS A 312 -2.28 -18.53 22.35
C CYS A 312 -1.34 -17.47 21.75
N ALA A 313 -0.05 -17.78 21.64
CA ALA A 313 0.93 -16.91 21.01
C ALA A 313 0.63 -16.68 19.52
N GLY A 314 0.16 -17.71 18.81
CA GLY A 314 -0.30 -17.61 17.42
C GLY A 314 -1.40 -16.57 17.25
N TRP A 315 -2.46 -16.64 18.06
CA TRP A 315 -3.53 -15.63 18.03
C TRP A 315 -3.03 -14.24 18.40
N ARG A 316 -2.19 -14.11 19.43
CA ARG A 316 -1.61 -12.81 19.83
C ARG A 316 -0.85 -12.15 18.67
N ASN A 317 -0.15 -12.91 17.84
CA ASN A 317 0.65 -12.39 16.74
C ASN A 317 -0.18 -11.89 15.55
N GLU A 318 -1.46 -12.24 15.47
CA GLU A 318 -2.37 -11.75 14.42
C GLU A 318 -2.87 -10.32 14.70
N PHE A 319 -2.85 -9.86 15.96
CA PHE A 319 -3.31 -8.52 16.33
C PHE A 319 -2.33 -7.43 15.86
N THR A 320 -2.86 -6.27 15.50
CA THR A 320 -2.02 -5.11 15.17
C THR A 320 -1.37 -4.52 16.43
N PRO A 321 -0.23 -3.82 16.30
CA PRO A 321 0.44 -3.18 17.44
C PRO A 321 -0.46 -2.21 18.21
N GLU A 322 -1.34 -1.50 17.52
CA GLU A 322 -2.29 -0.54 18.13
C GLU A 322 -3.31 -1.24 19.03
N LEU A 323 -3.79 -2.43 18.62
CA LEU A 323 -4.73 -3.22 19.43
C LEU A 323 -4.02 -3.87 20.62
N LEU A 324 -2.79 -4.34 20.44
CA LEU A 324 -1.98 -4.90 21.53
C LEU A 324 -1.61 -3.87 22.60
N ALA A 325 -1.64 -2.57 22.26
CA ALA A 325 -1.45 -1.48 23.20
C ALA A 325 -2.71 -1.15 24.03
N ASP A 326 -3.90 -1.61 23.62
CA ASP A 326 -5.14 -1.39 24.39
C ASP A 326 -5.19 -2.35 25.59
N GLU A 327 -5.45 -1.79 26.78
CA GLU A 327 -5.46 -2.55 28.03
C GLU A 327 -6.50 -3.66 28.07
N ARG A 328 -7.66 -3.46 27.43
CA ARG A 328 -8.75 -4.46 27.42
C ARG A 328 -8.36 -5.69 26.61
N VAL A 329 -7.78 -5.48 25.43
CA VAL A 329 -7.25 -6.56 24.58
C VAL A 329 -6.16 -7.31 25.33
N ARG A 330 -5.21 -6.59 25.94
CA ARG A 330 -4.13 -7.22 26.71
C ARG A 330 -4.67 -8.06 27.88
N ALA A 331 -5.63 -7.53 28.63
CA ALA A 331 -6.24 -8.24 29.76
C ALA A 331 -6.91 -9.56 29.34
N ARG A 332 -7.62 -9.58 28.21
CA ARG A 332 -8.25 -10.80 27.66
C ARG A 332 -7.20 -11.83 27.23
N LEU A 333 -6.14 -11.40 26.55
CA LEU A 333 -5.05 -12.30 26.15
C LEU A 333 -4.30 -12.87 27.36
N GLU A 334 -4.07 -12.07 28.40
CA GLU A 334 -3.47 -12.51 29.67
C GLU A 334 -4.38 -13.49 30.42
N ALA A 335 -5.71 -13.26 30.42
CA ALA A 335 -6.68 -14.17 31.01
C ALA A 335 -6.62 -15.55 30.34
N GLY A 336 -6.58 -15.60 29.01
CA GLY A 336 -6.41 -16.84 28.25
C GLY A 336 -5.10 -17.56 28.57
N ALA A 337 -3.98 -16.84 28.67
CA ALA A 337 -2.70 -17.43 29.11
C ALA A 337 -2.81 -18.02 30.53
N GLY A 338 -3.45 -17.32 31.46
CA GLY A 338 -3.70 -17.82 32.82
C GLY A 338 -4.65 -19.03 32.88
N MET A 339 -5.48 -19.28 31.86
CA MET A 339 -6.26 -20.53 31.77
C MET A 339 -5.36 -21.72 31.46
N VAL A 340 -4.38 -21.55 30.58
CA VAL A 340 -3.39 -22.58 30.24
C VAL A 340 -2.58 -22.97 31.48
N ASP A 341 -2.08 -21.99 32.24
CA ASP A 341 -1.29 -22.24 33.45
C ASP A 341 -2.09 -22.99 34.52
N ARG A 342 -3.35 -22.60 34.75
CA ARG A 342 -4.21 -23.25 35.76
C ARG A 342 -4.55 -24.68 35.41
N GLU A 343 -4.97 -24.94 34.18
CA GLU A 343 -5.38 -26.29 33.76
C GLU A 343 -4.18 -27.25 33.69
N THR A 344 -2.98 -26.76 33.37
CA THR A 344 -1.74 -27.57 33.41
C THR A 344 -1.25 -27.87 34.83
N GLN A 345 -1.33 -26.91 35.76
CA GLN A 345 -1.01 -27.15 37.17
C GLN A 345 -2.00 -28.13 37.83
N GLY A 346 -3.29 -28.03 37.51
CA GLY A 346 -4.32 -28.97 37.99
C GLY A 346 -4.04 -30.42 37.56
N LEU A 347 -3.58 -30.63 36.32
CA LEU A 347 -3.18 -31.95 35.83
C LEU A 347 -1.97 -32.52 36.58
N ASN A 348 -0.96 -31.70 36.89
CA ASN A 348 0.20 -32.14 37.64
C ASN A 348 -0.13 -32.51 39.10
N SER A 349 -1.12 -31.85 39.71
CA SER A 349 -1.57 -32.15 41.07
C SER A 349 -2.44 -33.41 41.21
N LEU A 350 -2.96 -33.95 40.10
CA LEU A 350 -3.78 -35.16 40.08
C LEU A 350 -2.99 -36.44 39.72
N VAL A 351 -1.74 -36.27 39.29
CA VAL A 351 -0.85 -37.37 38.84
C VAL A 351 0.31 -37.63 39.82
N GLY A 352 0.54 -36.73 40.79
CA GLY A 352 1.41 -36.95 41.94
C GLY A 352 0.62 -37.40 43.16
#